data_AF-S3AMW8-F1
#
_entry.id   AF-S3AMW8-F1
#
_cell.length_a   1.000
_cell.length_b   1.000
_cell.length_c   1.000
_cell.angle_alpha   90.00
_cell.angle_beta   90.00
_cell.angle_gamma   90.00
#
_symmetry.space_group_name_H-M   'P 1'
#
loop_
_entity.id
_entity.type
_entity.pdbx_description
1 polymer ?
#
loop_
_entity_poly.entity_id
_entity_poly.type
_entity_poly.pdbx_seq_one_letter_code
_entity_poly.pdbx_strand_id
1 'polypeptide(L)'
;MTLAMAGGVSVAAQATAVASSGSATVRAAADTCAYPYVCFFKNGVKIGQFKDVTSTWQNLPSKPSGPGLVVQNTRNDDVAYIRWSGGATTCIPPKSSFTVSSGTLTGVRISSAATC
;
A
#
# COMPACT_ATOMS: atom_id res chain seq x y z
N MET A 1 -15.15 -67.30 -28.71
CA MET A 1 -13.68 -67.13 -28.63
C MET A 1 -13.29 -65.95 -29.51
N THR A 2 -12.25 -65.24 -29.06
CA THR A 2 -11.44 -64.24 -29.78
C THR A 2 -11.82 -62.76 -29.60
N LEU A 3 -10.87 -62.05 -28.99
CA LEU A 3 -10.80 -60.64 -28.58
C LEU A 3 -10.59 -59.69 -29.76
N ALA A 4 -10.86 -58.39 -29.57
CA ALA A 4 -9.90 -57.33 -29.90
C ALA A 4 -10.25 -55.99 -29.19
N MET A 5 -9.26 -55.44 -28.47
CA MET A 5 -9.25 -54.09 -27.93
C MET A 5 -8.56 -53.13 -28.93
N ALA A 6 -9.09 -51.92 -29.11
CA ALA A 6 -8.42 -50.70 -29.59
C ALA A 6 -9.43 -49.53 -29.44
N GLY A 7 -9.18 -48.34 -28.90
CA GLY A 7 -7.95 -47.61 -28.61
C GLY A 7 -8.02 -46.22 -29.26
N GLY A 8 -8.11 -45.15 -28.45
CA GLY A 8 -7.86 -43.73 -28.81
C GLY A 8 -9.01 -42.99 -29.53
N VAL A 9 -9.21 -41.68 -29.42
CA VAL A 9 -8.44 -40.58 -28.81
C VAL A 9 -9.42 -39.40 -28.64
N SER A 10 -9.53 -38.82 -27.44
CA SER A 10 -10.33 -37.61 -27.19
C SER A 10 -9.51 -36.37 -27.59
N VAL A 11 -9.90 -35.67 -28.66
CA VAL A 11 -9.34 -34.36 -29.03
C VAL A 11 -9.94 -33.28 -28.14
N ALA A 12 -9.27 -33.00 -27.01
CA ALA A 12 -9.62 -31.88 -26.13
C ALA A 12 -9.13 -30.56 -26.74
N ALA A 13 -10.04 -29.58 -26.72
CA ALA A 13 -9.86 -28.21 -27.19
C ALA A 13 -8.65 -27.51 -26.55
N GLN A 14 -7.85 -26.83 -27.38
CA GLN A 14 -6.86 -25.87 -26.89
C GLN A 14 -7.28 -24.48 -27.33
N ALA A 15 -8.11 -23.84 -26.50
CA ALA A 15 -8.31 -22.41 -26.54
C ALA A 15 -7.02 -21.75 -26.01
N THR A 16 -6.22 -21.18 -26.92
CA THR A 16 -5.08 -20.35 -26.54
C THR A 16 -5.62 -19.05 -25.94
N ALA A 17 -5.73 -19.03 -24.62
CA ALA A 17 -5.94 -17.80 -23.86
C ALA A 17 -4.68 -16.94 -24.00
N VAL A 18 -4.75 -15.92 -24.87
CA VAL A 18 -3.82 -14.79 -24.85
C VAL A 18 -4.06 -14.04 -23.54
N ALA A 19 -3.27 -14.38 -22.51
CA ALA A 19 -3.17 -13.59 -21.30
C ALA A 19 -2.57 -12.24 -21.71
N SER A 20 -3.43 -11.24 -21.85
CA SER A 20 -3.04 -9.85 -21.98
C SER A 20 -2.21 -9.50 -20.75
N SER A 21 -0.90 -9.35 -20.93
CA SER A 21 -0.01 -8.76 -19.95
C SER A 21 -0.37 -7.28 -19.82
N GLY A 22 -1.46 -7.03 -19.09
CA GLY A 22 -1.87 -5.69 -18.69
C GLY A 22 -0.75 -5.07 -17.88
N SER A 23 -0.38 -3.86 -18.25
CA SER A 23 0.54 -3.00 -17.53
C SER A 23 0.25 -3.10 -16.03
N ALA A 24 1.20 -3.66 -15.28
CA ALA A 24 1.23 -3.59 -13.82
C ALA A 24 1.46 -2.12 -13.45
N THR A 25 0.37 -1.37 -13.55
CA THR A 25 0.22 -0.03 -13.05
C THR A 25 0.58 -0.08 -11.57
N VAL A 26 1.16 1.00 -11.08
CA VAL A 26 1.43 1.32 -9.68
C VAL A 26 0.09 1.38 -8.89
N ARG A 27 -0.63 0.27 -8.84
CA ARG A 27 -1.94 0.05 -8.20
C ARG A 27 -1.79 -0.80 -6.94
N ALA A 28 -0.71 -1.59 -6.85
CA ALA A 28 -0.47 -2.49 -5.73
C ALA A 28 -0.20 -1.78 -4.39
N ALA A 29 0.24 -0.52 -4.37
CA ALA A 29 0.43 0.19 -3.10
C ALA A 29 -0.92 0.60 -2.49
N ALA A 30 -1.76 1.31 -3.25
CA ALA A 30 -3.07 1.79 -2.78
C ALA A 30 -4.04 0.68 -2.38
N ASP A 31 -3.99 -0.49 -3.04
CA ASP A 31 -4.86 -1.64 -2.72
C ASP A 31 -4.49 -2.37 -1.42
N THR A 32 -3.29 -2.15 -0.85
CA THR A 32 -2.85 -2.87 0.36
C THR A 32 -3.13 -2.13 1.67
N CYS A 33 -3.74 -0.95 1.60
CA CYS A 33 -4.10 -0.16 2.76
C CYS A 33 -5.59 -0.06 2.92
N ALA A 34 -6.10 -0.95 3.76
CA ALA A 34 -7.47 -0.95 4.18
C ALA A 34 -7.77 0.31 5.01
N TYR A 35 -9.01 0.79 4.92
CA TYR A 35 -9.55 1.70 5.91
C TYR A 35 -9.66 0.99 7.28
N PRO A 36 -9.40 1.64 8.43
CA PRO A 36 -9.02 3.04 8.63
C PRO A 36 -7.50 3.22 8.89
N TYR A 37 -6.63 2.60 8.09
CA TYR A 37 -5.18 2.64 8.34
C TYR A 37 -4.48 3.80 7.62
N VAL A 38 -3.48 4.38 8.29
CA VAL A 38 -2.49 5.26 7.71
C VAL A 38 -1.26 4.42 7.38
N CYS A 39 -0.92 4.36 6.11
CA CYS A 39 0.13 3.46 5.64
C CYS A 39 1.34 4.19 5.12
N PHE A 40 2.48 3.55 5.29
CA PHE A 40 3.77 4.01 4.83
C PHE A 40 4.29 3.03 3.79
N PHE A 41 4.61 3.56 2.62
CA PHE A 41 5.15 2.82 1.50
C PHE A 41 6.52 3.34 1.15
N LYS A 42 7.47 2.47 0.86
CA LYS A 42 8.78 2.83 0.32
C LYS A 42 9.00 2.08 -0.98
N ASN A 43 9.19 2.79 -2.08
CA ASN A 43 9.35 2.21 -3.42
C ASN A 43 8.20 1.24 -3.78
N GLY A 44 6.96 1.59 -3.39
CA GLY A 44 5.77 0.76 -3.61
C GLY A 44 5.59 -0.40 -2.61
N VAL A 45 6.51 -0.61 -1.67
CA VAL A 45 6.42 -1.66 -0.64
C VAL A 45 5.91 -1.08 0.66
N LYS A 46 4.87 -1.68 1.26
CA LYS A 46 4.37 -1.26 2.58
C LYS A 46 5.41 -1.56 3.67
N ILE A 47 5.94 -0.51 4.28
CA ILE A 47 6.93 -0.61 5.37
C ILE A 47 6.29 -0.51 6.76
N GLY A 48 5.04 -0.06 6.84
CA GLY A 48 4.32 0.07 8.11
C GLY A 48 2.91 0.60 7.93
N GLN A 49 2.07 0.38 8.95
CA GLN A 49 0.71 0.90 9.00
C GLN A 49 0.33 1.22 10.44
N PHE A 50 -0.45 2.28 10.61
CA PHE A 50 -0.87 2.82 11.90
C PHE A 50 -2.38 3.04 11.85
N LYS A 51 -3.10 2.62 12.90
CA LYS A 51 -4.55 2.83 13.02
C LYS A 51 -4.94 3.58 14.28
N ASP A 52 -4.06 3.62 15.27
CA ASP A 52 -4.41 4.11 16.58
C ASP A 52 -4.32 5.64 16.56
N VAL A 53 -5.44 6.29 16.91
CA VAL A 53 -5.50 7.73 17.13
C VAL A 53 -4.81 8.00 18.46
N THR A 54 -3.68 8.69 18.41
CA THR A 54 -2.82 8.92 19.57
C THR A 54 -2.59 10.40 19.75
N SER A 55 -2.64 10.89 20.99
CA SER A 55 -2.20 12.25 21.32
C SER A 55 -0.68 12.41 21.22
N THR A 56 0.05 11.30 21.28
CA THR A 56 1.51 11.21 21.22
C THR A 56 2.03 10.78 19.84
N TRP A 57 3.31 11.06 19.59
CA TRP A 57 4.02 10.59 18.39
C TRP A 57 4.37 9.11 18.51
N GLN A 58 3.99 8.34 17.49
CA GLN A 58 4.39 6.96 17.30
C GLN A 58 5.67 6.96 16.46
N ASN A 59 6.77 6.49 17.04
CA ASN A 59 8.05 6.45 16.33
C ASN A 59 8.02 5.40 15.23
N LEU A 60 8.54 5.75 14.05
CA LEU A 60 8.71 4.81 12.95
C LEU A 60 9.98 3.99 13.21
N PRO A 61 9.89 2.69 13.51
CA PRO A 61 11.06 1.88 13.89
C PRO A 61 12.11 1.86 12.79
N SER A 62 11.67 1.81 11.54
CA SER A 62 12.55 1.75 10.36
C SER A 62 13.07 3.11 9.89
N LYS A 63 12.67 4.22 10.56
CA LYS A 63 13.01 5.63 10.22
C LYS A 63 13.23 5.85 8.72
N PRO A 64 12.19 5.62 7.89
CA PRO A 64 12.36 5.56 6.45
C PRO A 64 12.88 6.91 5.93
N SER A 65 13.98 6.82 5.19
CA SER A 65 14.64 7.95 4.54
C SER A 65 14.76 7.72 3.03
N GLY A 66 14.74 8.83 2.29
CA GLY A 66 14.99 8.86 0.85
C GLY A 66 13.75 9.04 -0.03
N PRO A 67 13.96 9.15 -1.36
CA PRO A 67 12.88 9.30 -2.33
C PRO A 67 12.04 8.02 -2.43
N GLY A 68 10.77 8.18 -2.82
CA GLY A 68 9.84 7.06 -3.02
C GLY A 68 9.11 6.62 -1.75
N LEU A 69 9.16 7.42 -0.68
CA LEU A 69 8.34 7.23 0.50
C LEU A 69 6.97 7.88 0.27
N VAL A 70 5.89 7.13 0.46
CA VAL A 70 4.51 7.60 0.31
C VAL A 70 3.75 7.29 1.58
N VAL A 71 3.06 8.29 2.10
CA VAL A 71 2.20 8.15 3.26
C VAL A 71 0.77 8.33 2.81
N GLN A 72 -0.05 7.30 3.01
CA GLN A 72 -1.44 7.29 2.57
C GLN A 72 -2.36 7.29 3.78
N ASN A 73 -3.17 8.33 3.91
CA ASN A 73 -4.22 8.41 4.90
C ASN A 73 -5.54 7.97 4.27
N THR A 74 -5.99 6.76 4.60
CA THR A 74 -7.27 6.24 4.10
C THR A 74 -8.46 6.73 4.92
N ARG A 75 -8.23 7.36 6.07
CA ARG A 75 -9.28 7.77 7.01
C ARG A 75 -10.11 8.91 6.43
N ASN A 76 -11.36 9.00 6.87
CA ASN A 76 -12.34 9.95 6.33
C ASN A 76 -12.40 11.26 7.11
N ASP A 77 -12.22 11.18 8.44
CA ASP A 77 -12.46 12.30 9.36
C ASP A 77 -11.27 12.56 10.29
N ASP A 78 -10.17 11.82 10.09
CA ASP A 78 -8.95 11.90 10.90
C ASP A 78 -7.77 12.31 10.02
N VAL A 79 -6.96 13.26 10.50
CA VAL A 79 -5.70 13.66 9.86
C VAL A 79 -4.51 12.85 10.38
N ALA A 80 -3.52 12.67 9.50
CA ALA A 80 -2.25 12.07 9.86
C ALA A 80 -1.14 13.12 9.84
N TYR A 81 -0.48 13.33 10.97
CA TYR A 81 0.73 14.13 11.03
C TYR A 81 1.94 13.23 10.92
N ILE A 82 2.90 13.61 10.07
CA ILE A 82 4.21 12.98 9.98
C ILE A 82 5.26 13.93 10.56
N ARG A 83 6.19 13.37 11.33
CA ARG A 83 7.31 14.10 11.92
C ARG A 83 8.58 13.80 11.16
N TRP A 84 9.28 14.85 10.79
CA TRP A 84 10.57 14.79 10.12
C TRP A 84 11.71 14.74 11.15
N SER A 85 12.86 14.18 10.74
CA SER A 85 14.06 14.16 11.59
C SER A 85 14.57 15.56 11.95
N GLY A 86 14.27 16.58 11.13
CA GLY A 86 14.59 17.98 11.42
C GLY A 86 13.60 18.68 12.37
N GLY A 87 12.61 17.96 12.91
CA GLY A 87 11.61 18.52 13.83
C GLY A 87 10.39 19.15 13.15
N ALA A 88 10.44 19.38 11.83
CA ALA A 88 9.27 19.77 11.06
C ALA A 88 8.15 18.72 11.14
N THR A 89 6.92 19.16 10.88
CA THR A 89 5.74 18.28 10.81
C THR A 89 4.93 18.60 9.57
N THR A 90 4.46 17.57 8.87
CA THR A 90 3.54 17.72 7.74
C THR A 90 2.22 17.09 8.09
N CYS A 91 1.13 17.79 7.80
CA CYS A 91 -0.22 17.27 7.97
C CYS A 91 -0.72 16.68 6.65
N ILE A 92 -1.33 15.50 6.74
CA ILE A 92 -1.93 14.79 5.63
C ILE A 92 -3.44 14.78 5.86
N PRO A 93 -4.22 15.44 4.99
CA PRO A 93 -5.66 15.47 5.09
C PRO A 93 -6.27 14.06 5.02
N PRO A 94 -7.55 13.90 5.41
CA PRO A 94 -8.26 12.65 5.20
C PRO A 94 -8.34 12.28 3.72
N LYS A 95 -8.42 10.98 3.42
CA LYS A 95 -8.46 10.41 2.06
C LYS A 95 -7.36 10.89 1.11
N SER A 96 -6.25 11.35 1.65
CA SER A 96 -5.16 11.95 0.89
C SER A 96 -3.88 11.14 1.03
N SER A 97 -2.98 11.31 0.07
CA SER A 97 -1.64 10.73 0.11
C SER A 97 -0.59 11.82 -0.01
N PHE A 98 0.56 11.60 0.62
CA PHE A 98 1.68 12.52 0.62
C PHE A 98 2.94 11.77 0.20
N THR A 99 3.56 12.21 -0.88
CA THR A 99 4.82 11.66 -1.37
C THR A 99 5.99 12.45 -0.81
N VAL A 100 6.83 11.76 -0.05
CA VAL A 100 8.09 12.27 0.46
C VAL A 100 9.15 12.09 -0.62
N SER A 101 9.59 13.21 -1.18
CA SER A 101 10.66 13.28 -2.19
C SER A 101 12.06 13.27 -1.56
N SER A 102 12.21 13.85 -0.37
CA SER A 102 13.47 13.91 0.36
C SER A 102 13.23 14.04 1.87
N GLY A 103 14.20 13.61 2.68
CA GLY A 103 14.12 13.65 4.14
C GLY A 103 13.87 12.29 4.79
N THR A 104 13.91 12.30 6.13
CA THR A 104 13.72 11.12 6.98
C THR A 104 12.53 11.34 7.89
N LEU A 105 11.58 10.40 7.88
CA LEU A 105 10.47 10.42 8.84
C LEU A 105 10.87 9.70 10.12
N THR A 106 10.59 10.34 11.25
CA THR A 106 10.89 9.81 12.58
C THR A 106 9.66 9.30 13.30
N GLY A 107 8.48 9.82 12.97
CA GLY A 107 7.24 9.39 13.59
C GLY A 107 5.99 9.82 12.86
N VAL A 108 4.87 9.30 13.34
CA VAL A 108 3.52 9.60 12.88
C VAL A 108 2.61 9.84 14.07
N ARG A 109 1.63 10.71 13.93
CA ARG A 109 0.57 10.93 14.90
C ARG A 109 -0.75 11.07 14.16
N ILE A 110 -1.70 10.20 14.48
CA ILE A 110 -3.06 10.28 13.93
C ILE A 110 -3.88 11.08 14.93
N SER A 111 -4.53 12.14 14.45
CA SER A 111 -5.38 13.01 15.26
C SER A 111 -6.81 12.96 14.74
N SER A 112 -7.78 12.97 15.64
CA SER A 112 -9.21 13.01 15.30
C SER A 112 -9.71 14.38 14.82
N ALA A 113 -8.83 15.16 14.20
CA ALA A 113 -9.18 16.43 13.59
C ALA A 113 -9.62 16.18 12.15
N ALA A 114 -10.70 16.85 11.73
CA ALA A 114 -11.24 16.73 10.38
C ALA A 114 -10.39 17.48 9.33
N THR A 115 -9.53 18.41 9.76
CA THR A 115 -8.71 19.24 8.86
C THR A 115 -7.30 19.42 9.39
N CYS A 116 -6.38 19.57 8.44
CA CYS A 116 -5.09 20.22 8.63
C CYS A 116 -5.30 21.74 8.65
#